data_AF-A0A395YHT1-F1
#
_entry.id   AF-A0A395YHT1-F1
#
_cell.length_a   1.000
_cell.length_b   1.000
_cell.length_c   1.000
_cell.angle_alpha   90.00
_cell.angle_beta   90.00
_cell.angle_gamma   90.00
#
_symmetry.space_group_name_H-M   'P 1'
#
loop_
_entity.id
_entity.type
_entity.pdbx_description
1 polymer ?
#
loop_
_entity_poly.entity_id
_entity_poly.type
_entity_poly.pdbx_seq_one_letter_code
_entity_poly.pdbx_strand_id
1 'polypeptide(L)'
;MSLIKNETRPVFDLNEIEKGNLLYARHSSWQEAEGKAGFVADVTEQEILVQYISGIRNVTNHFRIPVREVAEGAWLIRWSKDMAEIYEAGVAAPSGKDQLAAPLKRSDVDSPERGL
;
A
#
# COMPACT_ATOMS: atom_id res chain seq x y z
N MET A 1 34.41 23.81 17.42
CA MET A 1 33.47 22.67 17.49
C MET A 1 32.07 23.24 17.41
N SER A 2 31.25 22.80 16.45
CA SER A 2 29.84 23.23 16.33
C SER A 2 28.95 22.20 17.02
N LEU A 3 28.00 22.65 17.84
CA LEU A 3 26.98 21.81 18.48
C LEU A 3 25.86 21.42 17.50
N ILE A 4 25.75 22.15 16.38
CA ILE A 4 24.67 22.04 15.41
C ILE A 4 25.21 21.37 14.15
N LYS A 5 24.56 20.27 13.76
CA LYS A 5 24.78 19.55 12.51
C LYS A 5 23.53 19.74 11.64
N ASN A 6 23.70 20.37 10.48
CA ASN A 6 22.67 20.40 9.46
C ASN A 6 22.85 19.15 8.60
N GLU A 7 21.95 18.17 8.73
CA GLU A 7 21.89 17.00 7.85
C GLU A 7 20.67 17.08 6.97
N THR A 8 20.87 16.89 5.67
CA THR A 8 19.80 16.65 4.71
C THR A 8 19.42 15.17 4.81
N ARG A 9 18.36 14.89 5.56
CA ARG A 9 17.81 13.53 5.69
C ARG A 9 16.50 13.44 4.90
N PRO A 10 16.17 12.29 4.31
CA PRO A 10 14.86 12.09 3.72
C PRO A 10 13.79 12.19 4.81
N VAL A 11 12.72 12.91 4.52
CA VAL A 11 11.54 13.08 5.39
C VAL A 11 10.28 12.91 4.56
N PHE A 12 9.20 12.44 5.18
CA PHE A 12 7.88 12.43 4.55
C PHE A 12 7.31 13.84 4.46
N ASP A 13 6.64 14.15 3.34
CA ASP A 13 5.88 15.39 3.18
C ASP A 13 4.50 15.26 3.83
N LEU A 14 4.29 15.96 4.94
CA LEU A 14 3.04 15.91 5.71
C LEU A 14 1.87 16.62 5.01
N ASN A 15 2.10 17.34 3.91
CA ASN A 15 1.03 17.91 3.10
C ASN A 15 0.44 16.89 2.11
N GLU A 16 1.22 15.89 1.72
CA GLU A 16 0.83 14.87 0.74
C GLU A 16 0.19 13.65 1.39
N ILE A 17 0.57 13.35 2.63
CA ILE A 17 0.05 12.20 3.37
C ILE A 17 -0.39 12.61 4.77
N GLU A 18 -1.67 12.37 5.06
CA GLU A 18 -2.30 12.69 6.34
C GLU A 18 -2.99 11.46 6.95
N LYS A 19 -3.30 11.57 8.23
CA LYS A 19 -4.08 10.56 8.95
C LYS A 19 -5.44 10.37 8.27
N GLY A 20 -5.81 9.11 8.06
CA GLY A 20 -7.04 8.73 7.37
C GLY A 20 -6.87 8.45 5.88
N ASN A 21 -5.74 8.83 5.27
CA ASN A 21 -5.45 8.45 3.89
C ASN A 21 -5.40 6.93 3.74
N LEU A 22 -5.88 6.45 2.59
CA LEU A 22 -5.82 5.05 2.19
C LEU A 22 -4.40 4.73 1.74
N LEU A 23 -3.90 3.58 2.16
CA LEU A 23 -2.52 3.20 1.88
C LEU A 23 -2.41 1.70 1.62
N TYR A 24 -1.73 1.36 0.54
CA TYR A 24 -1.24 0.03 0.24
C TYR A 24 0.27 0.04 0.36
N ALA A 25 0.84 -0.92 1.09
CA ALA A 25 2.28 -1.05 1.23
C ALA A 25 2.74 -2.51 1.18
N ARG A 26 3.88 -2.72 0.53
CA ARG A 26 4.58 -4.00 0.46
C ARG A 26 6.05 -3.79 0.78
N HIS A 27 6.55 -4.51 1.78
CA HIS A 27 7.98 -4.54 2.07
C HIS A 27 8.66 -5.66 1.29
N SER A 28 9.88 -5.44 0.85
CA SER A 28 10.68 -6.39 0.05
C SER A 28 10.98 -7.69 0.79
N SER A 29 11.05 -7.68 2.12
CA SER A 29 11.34 -8.87 2.94
C SER A 29 10.11 -9.71 3.29
N TRP A 30 8.89 -9.25 2.97
CA TRP A 30 7.68 -10.02 3.25
C TRP A 30 7.61 -11.24 2.34
N GLN A 31 7.27 -12.39 2.93
CA GLN A 31 7.15 -13.66 2.21
C GLN A 31 5.91 -13.65 1.32
N GLU A 32 4.88 -12.93 1.73
CA GLU A 32 3.68 -12.71 0.96
C GLU A 32 3.99 -11.83 -0.27
N ALA A 33 3.61 -12.33 -1.45
CA ALA A 33 3.72 -11.58 -2.69
C ALA A 33 2.79 -10.35 -2.70
N GLU A 34 1.68 -10.42 -1.97
CA GLU A 34 0.71 -9.35 -1.83
C GLU A 34 1.08 -8.41 -0.67
N GLY A 35 0.98 -7.11 -0.92
CA GLY A 35 1.09 -6.09 0.13
C GLY A 35 -0.17 -5.99 0.98
N LYS A 36 -0.14 -5.13 1.98
CA LYS A 36 -1.26 -4.90 2.89
C LYS A 36 -1.90 -3.54 2.58
N ALA A 37 -3.21 -3.55 2.38
CA ALA A 37 -4.02 -2.35 2.27
C ALA A 37 -4.59 -1.97 3.64
N GLY A 38 -4.68 -0.68 3.89
CA GLY A 38 -5.12 -0.12 5.15
C GLY A 38 -5.27 1.39 5.07
N PHE A 39 -5.19 2.05 6.22
CA PHE A 39 -5.22 3.51 6.31
C PHE A 39 -4.13 4.03 7.24
N VAL A 40 -3.72 5.26 7.00
CA VAL A 40 -2.75 5.98 7.84
C VAL A 40 -3.38 6.24 9.20
N ALA A 41 -2.86 5.57 10.22
CA ALA A 41 -3.27 5.76 11.61
C ALA A 41 -2.58 6.97 12.23
N ASP A 42 -1.32 7.19 11.86
CA ASP A 42 -0.50 8.33 12.27
C ASP A 42 0.62 8.58 11.26
N VAL A 43 1.12 9.81 11.22
CA VAL A 43 2.20 10.21 10.30
C VAL A 43 3.14 11.21 10.98
N THR A 44 4.42 10.97 10.81
CA THR A 44 5.50 11.87 11.20
C THR A 44 6.46 12.04 10.03
N GLU A 45 7.40 12.98 10.13
CA GLU A 45 8.47 13.13 9.13
C GLU A 45 9.33 11.87 8.97
N GLN A 46 9.38 11.00 9.98
CA GLN A 46 10.29 9.85 10.04
C GLN A 46 9.60 8.51 9.75
N GLU A 47 8.33 8.38 10.11
CA GLU A 47 7.58 7.14 9.96
C GLU A 47 6.09 7.38 9.69
N ILE A 48 5.50 6.46 8.93
CA ILE A 48 4.05 6.30 8.76
C ILE A 48 3.60 5.08 9.54
N LEU A 49 2.57 5.22 10.36
CA LEU A 49 1.90 4.10 11.03
C LEU A 49 0.64 3.72 10.25
N VAL A 50 0.58 2.48 9.78
CA VAL A 50 -0.52 1.99 8.95
C VAL A 50 -1.35 1.00 9.76
N GLN A 51 -2.66 1.24 9.84
CA GLN A 51 -3.62 0.30 10.38
C GLN A 51 -4.19 -0.57 9.26
N TYR A 52 -4.24 -1.88 9.47
CA TYR A 52 -4.81 -2.83 8.51
C TYR A 52 -5.59 -3.93 9.22
N ILE A 53 -6.56 -4.51 8.53
CA ILE A 53 -7.30 -5.69 8.99
C ILE A 53 -6.49 -6.93 8.63
N SER A 54 -6.06 -7.68 9.64
CA SER A 54 -5.47 -8.99 9.40
C SER A 54 -6.55 -10.01 9.04
N GLY A 55 -6.27 -10.92 8.11
CA GLY A 55 -7.22 -11.95 7.67
C GLY A 55 -7.63 -12.96 8.74
N ILE A 56 -7.15 -12.81 9.98
CA ILE A 56 -7.41 -13.73 11.10
C ILE A 56 -8.10 -12.96 12.23
N ARG A 57 -9.27 -13.46 12.66
CA ARG A 57 -9.99 -13.03 13.88
C ARG A 57 -10.43 -11.55 13.94
N ASN A 58 -10.58 -10.86 12.81
CA ASN A 58 -10.98 -9.43 12.78
C ASN A 58 -10.09 -8.54 13.66
N VAL A 59 -8.82 -8.92 13.84
CA VAL A 59 -7.88 -8.12 14.64
C VAL A 59 -7.30 -7.04 13.76
N THR A 60 -7.39 -5.82 14.29
CA THR A 60 -6.76 -4.63 13.73
C THR A 60 -5.28 -4.64 14.11
N ASN A 61 -4.40 -4.72 13.12
CA ASN A 61 -2.95 -4.71 13.30
C ASN A 61 -2.35 -3.42 12.74
N HIS A 62 -1.11 -3.15 13.14
CA HIS A 62 -0.36 -2.01 12.65
C HIS A 62 1.02 -2.44 12.16
N PHE A 63 1.54 -1.73 11.17
CA PHE A 63 2.95 -1.77 10.80
C PHE A 63 3.47 -0.36 10.57
N ARG A 64 4.80 -0.21 10.69
CA ARG A 64 5.49 1.07 10.51
C ARG A 64 6.24 1.06 9.19
N ILE A 65 6.26 2.21 8.53
CA ILE A 65 7.04 2.46 7.32
C ILE A 65 8.04 3.57 7.64
N PRO A 66 9.32 3.25 7.90
CA PRO A 66 10.36 4.23 8.14
C PRO A 66 10.82 4.89 6.83
N VAL A 67 10.98 6.22 6.83
CA VAL A 67 11.38 6.99 5.63
C VAL A 67 12.72 6.53 5.04
N ARG A 68 13.65 6.09 5.89
CA ARG A 68 14.95 5.55 5.44
C ARG A 68 14.80 4.31 4.56
N GLU A 69 13.89 3.40 4.91
CA GLU A 69 13.68 2.16 4.17
C GLU A 69 12.96 2.43 2.85
N VAL A 70 12.09 3.45 2.81
CA VAL A 70 11.47 3.94 1.58
C VAL A 70 12.53 4.53 0.65
N ALA A 71 13.44 5.36 1.18
CA ALA A 71 14.55 5.96 0.43
C ALA A 71 15.54 4.90 -0.10
N GLU A 72 15.73 3.80 0.65
CA GLU A 72 16.52 2.63 0.25
C GLU A 72 15.79 1.72 -0.76
N GLY A 73 14.51 2.00 -1.07
CA GLY A 73 13.72 1.24 -2.02
C GLY A 73 13.18 -0.09 -1.49
N ALA A 74 13.16 -0.29 -0.17
CA ALA A 74 12.67 -1.52 0.46
C ALA A 74 11.13 -1.62 0.45
N TRP A 75 10.44 -0.51 0.23
CA TRP A 75 8.99 -0.43 0.22
C TRP A 75 8.45 -0.10 -1.17
N LEU A 76 7.32 -0.71 -1.52
CA LEU A 76 6.41 -0.21 -2.55
C LEU A 76 5.16 0.31 -1.85
N ILE A 77 4.83 1.57 -2.07
CA ILE A 77 3.76 2.29 -1.40
C ILE A 77 2.84 2.88 -2.46
N ARG A 78 1.54 2.73 -2.26
CA ARG A 78 0.52 3.50 -2.97
C ARG A 78 -0.38 4.17 -1.96
N TRP A 79 -0.68 5.44 -2.15
CA TRP A 79 -1.58 6.16 -1.25
C TRP A 79 -2.59 7.00 -2.02
N SER A 80 -3.70 7.28 -1.35
CA SER A 80 -4.77 8.11 -1.86
C SER A 80 -5.54 8.74 -0.71
N LYS A 81 -6.07 9.94 -0.92
CA LYS A 81 -6.95 10.60 0.04
C LYS A 81 -8.37 10.05 -0.02
N ASP A 82 -8.89 9.78 -1.21
CA ASP A 82 -10.30 9.47 -1.48
C ASP A 82 -10.53 8.41 -2.58
N MET A 83 -9.46 7.78 -3.07
CA MET A 83 -9.41 6.89 -4.24
C MET A 83 -9.75 7.54 -5.59
N ALA A 84 -9.87 8.86 -5.68
CA ALA A 84 -10.00 9.54 -6.97
C ALA A 84 -8.67 9.49 -7.74
N GLU A 85 -7.57 9.70 -7.02
CA GLU A 85 -6.20 9.64 -7.54
C GLU A 85 -5.34 8.70 -6.70
N ILE A 86 -4.43 7.96 -7.33
CA ILE A 86 -3.51 7.05 -6.64
C ILE A 86 -2.09 7.50 -6.96
N TYR A 87 -1.32 7.78 -5.90
CA TYR A 87 0.09 8.13 -5.98
C TYR A 87 0.95 6.92 -5.60
N GLU A 88 2.16 6.83 -6.13
CA GLU A 88 3.07 5.70 -5.90
C GLU A 88 4.47 6.16 -5.48
N ALA A 89 5.12 5.41 -4.58
CA ALA A 89 6.50 5.60 -4.17
C ALA A 89 7.20 4.25 -3.95
N GLY A 90 8.51 4.21 -4.20
CA GLY A 90 9.33 3.00 -4.05
C GLY A 90 9.72 2.34 -5.38
N VAL A 91 10.47 1.24 -5.31
CA VAL A 91 10.89 0.51 -6.52
C VAL A 91 9.66 -0.14 -7.13
N ALA A 92 9.42 0.16 -8.41
CA ALA A 92 8.36 -0.42 -9.22
C ALA A 92 8.28 -1.93 -8.97
N ALA A 93 7.07 -2.43 -8.67
CA ALA A 93 6.80 -3.86 -8.74
C ALA A 93 7.35 -4.39 -10.07
N PRO A 94 7.89 -5.62 -10.14
CA PRO A 94 8.12 -6.23 -11.44
C PRO A 94 6.79 -6.17 -12.18
N SER A 95 6.79 -5.44 -13.29
CA SER A 95 5.64 -5.24 -14.17
C SER A 95 5.26 -6.59 -14.76
N GLY A 96 4.53 -7.38 -13.98
CA GLY A 96 3.72 -8.49 -14.44
C GLY A 96 2.49 -7.87 -15.07
N LYS A 97 2.47 -7.86 -16.40
CA LYS A 97 1.21 -7.82 -17.14
C LYS A 97 0.42 -9.06 -16.73
N ASP A 98 -0.28 -9.01 -15.61
CA ASP A 98 -1.36 -9.95 -15.37
C ASP A 98 -2.64 -9.26 -15.79
N GLN A 99 -3.18 -9.79 -16.87
CA GLN A 99 -4.39 -9.30 -17.52
C GLN A 99 -5.48 -9.25 -16.44
N LEU A 100 -6.09 -8.09 -16.24
CA LEU A 100 -7.47 -8.07 -15.76
C LEU A 100 -8.23 -8.97 -16.73
N ALA A 101 -8.54 -10.19 -16.29
CA ALA A 101 -9.50 -11.04 -16.97
C ALA A 101 -10.74 -10.16 -17.19
N ALA A 102 -11.09 -9.96 -18.45
CA ALA A 102 -12.28 -9.23 -18.82
C ALA A 102 -13.47 -9.75 -18.00
N PRO A 103 -14.39 -8.88 -17.54
CA PRO A 103 -15.54 -9.35 -16.79
C PRO A 103 -16.28 -10.38 -17.66
N LEU A 104 -16.41 -11.60 -17.15
CA LEU A 104 -17.20 -12.65 -17.78
C LEU A 104 -18.57 -12.05 -18.10
N LYS A 105 -18.90 -11.95 -19.39
CA LYS A 105 -20.22 -11.46 -19.79
C LYS A 105 -21.25 -12.41 -19.23
N ARG A 106 -22.25 -11.84 -18.56
CA ARG A 106 -23.39 -12.51 -17.92
C ARG A 106 -24.29 -13.30 -18.91
N SER A 107 -23.89 -13.44 -20.16
CA SER A 107 -24.62 -14.17 -21.21
C SER A 107 -24.34 -15.67 -21.25
N ASP A 108 -23.36 -16.18 -20.48
CA ASP A 108 -23.09 -17.62 -20.38
C ASP A 108 -23.76 -18.29 -19.17
N VAL A 109 -24.67 -17.58 -18.50
CA VAL A 109 -25.50 -18.11 -17.41
C VAL A 109 -26.96 -17.97 -17.80
N ASP A 110 -27.42 -18.81 -18.73
CA ASP A 110 -28.83 -19.20 -18.76
C ASP A 110 -28.95 -20.73 -18.95
N SER A 111 -29.94 -21.28 -18.28
CA SER A 111 -30.12 -22.70 -17.91
C SER A 111 -30.81 -23.52 -19.03
N PRO A 112 -31.46 -24.66 -18.72
CA PRO A 112 -30.94 -26.02 -18.63
C PRO A 112 -31.53 -26.93 -19.73
N GLU A 113 -30.74 -27.78 -20.38
CA GLU A 113 -31.35 -28.85 -21.20
C GLU A 113 -31.72 -30.06 -20.32
N ARG A 114 -33.00 -30.12 -19.96
CA ARG A 114 -33.68 -31.40 -19.75
C ARG A 114 -33.83 -32.08 -21.10
N GLY A 115 -33.41 -33.34 -21.23
CA GLY A 115 -33.69 -34.12 -22.43
C GLY A 115 -33.25 -35.57 -22.31
N LEU A 116 -34.17 -36.39 -21.79
CA LEU A 116 -34.35 -37.86 -21.94
C LEU A 116 -33.17 -38.80 -21.63
#